data_AF-A0A0M5JND7-F1
#
_entry.id   AF-A0A0M5JND7-F1
#
_cell.length_a   1.000
_cell.length_b   1.000
_cell.length_c   1.000
_cell.angle_alpha   90.00
_cell.angle_beta   90.00
_cell.angle_gamma   90.00
#
_symmetry.space_group_name_H-M   'P 1'
#
loop_
_entity.id
_entity.type
_entity.pdbx_description
1 polymer ?
#
loop_
_entity_poly.entity_id
_entity_poly.type
_entity_poly.pdbx_seq_one_letter_code
_entity_poly.pdbx_strand_id
1 'polypeptide(L)'
;MITEKLSKKINEANGAEINLLIEEKDYAERHQLLSAEQKVVITEKNEQFSDAIIERFVKETDETVSKGTKEFFQSPLSHVKENQTEYVYVESKSFDIINVDAIALEFDEVFEVYTAMFGLALQKKFGGSIRDYLNQHFDSEKMNYSLMFSGEDGLWEVNLPLNYMAGFNEDTTIEQTYQFLYSYIFSLVEAVENNK
;
A
#
# COMPACT_ATOMS: atom_id res chain seq x y z
N MET A 1 8.79 -9.25 -7.51
CA MET A 1 7.62 -9.59 -6.65
C MET A 1 8.10 -9.87 -5.22
N ILE A 2 7.24 -10.21 -4.27
CA ILE A 2 7.57 -10.24 -2.83
C ILE A 2 8.79 -11.13 -2.56
N THR A 3 8.86 -12.35 -3.12
CA THR A 3 10.02 -13.24 -2.90
C THR A 3 11.33 -12.58 -3.31
N GLU A 4 11.37 -11.94 -4.48
CA GLU A 4 12.56 -11.26 -4.99
C GLU A 4 12.96 -10.06 -4.13
N LYS A 5 11.97 -9.25 -3.73
CA LYS A 5 12.18 -8.05 -2.91
C LYS A 5 12.68 -8.40 -1.52
N LEU A 6 12.06 -9.39 -0.87
CA LEU A 6 12.49 -9.88 0.44
C LEU A 6 13.84 -10.59 0.37
N SER A 7 14.07 -11.43 -0.64
CA SER A 7 15.38 -12.08 -0.81
C SER A 7 16.50 -11.05 -0.99
N LYS A 8 16.25 -9.99 -1.77
CA LYS A 8 17.19 -8.88 -1.92
C LYS A 8 17.45 -8.21 -0.57
N LYS A 9 16.40 -7.81 0.17
CA LYS A 9 16.50 -7.17 1.50
C LYS A 9 17.28 -8.04 2.50
N ILE A 10 17.02 -9.35 2.53
CA ILE A 10 17.72 -10.33 3.38
C ILE A 10 19.20 -10.45 2.98
N ASN A 11 19.50 -10.57 1.69
CA ASN A 11 20.87 -10.69 1.22
C ASN A 11 21.69 -9.41 1.48
N GLU A 12 21.07 -8.23 1.36
CA GLU A 12 21.69 -6.94 1.67
C GLU A 12 22.02 -6.79 3.15
N ALA A 13 21.26 -7.41 4.05
CA ALA A 13 21.61 -7.48 5.47
C ALA A 13 22.88 -8.31 5.72
N ASN A 14 23.27 -9.21 4.80
CA ASN A 14 24.52 -9.98 4.83
C ASN A 14 24.77 -10.68 6.18
N GLY A 15 23.73 -11.33 6.73
CA GLY A 15 23.77 -12.02 8.02
C GLY A 15 23.66 -11.11 9.25
N ALA A 16 23.57 -9.79 9.07
CA ALA A 16 23.20 -8.86 10.14
C ALA A 16 21.72 -8.99 10.49
N GLU A 17 21.33 -8.31 11.57
CA GLU A 17 19.93 -8.18 11.97
C GLU A 17 19.09 -7.51 10.87
N ILE A 18 17.93 -8.10 10.57
CA ILE A 18 16.97 -7.57 9.60
C ILE A 18 15.65 -7.21 10.28
N ASN A 19 15.13 -6.05 9.92
CA ASN A 19 13.81 -5.57 10.35
C ASN A 19 12.75 -5.95 9.30
N LEU A 20 11.74 -6.70 9.74
CA LEU A 20 10.62 -7.16 8.90
C LEU A 20 9.29 -6.83 9.58
N LEU A 21 8.29 -6.44 8.78
CA LEU A 21 6.90 -6.46 9.25
C LEU A 21 6.46 -7.91 9.50
N ILE A 22 5.41 -8.10 10.31
CA ILE A 22 4.94 -9.45 10.64
C ILE A 22 4.54 -10.23 9.38
N GLU A 23 3.87 -9.59 8.43
CA GLU A 23 3.48 -10.21 7.16
C GLU A 23 4.69 -10.60 6.31
N GLU A 24 5.74 -9.75 6.30
CA GLU A 24 7.00 -10.03 5.60
C GLU A 24 7.74 -11.22 6.21
N LYS A 25 7.81 -11.27 7.53
CA LYS A 25 8.44 -12.39 8.26
C LYS A 25 7.69 -13.69 7.98
N ASP A 26 6.37 -13.68 8.14
CA ASP A 26 5.55 -14.87 7.95
C ASP A 26 5.64 -15.39 6.51
N TYR A 27 5.69 -14.48 5.53
CA TYR A 27 5.99 -14.84 4.14
C TYR A 27 7.38 -15.45 4.00
N ALA A 28 8.43 -14.79 4.53
CA ALA A 28 9.80 -15.25 4.41
C ALA A 28 10.02 -16.64 5.05
N GLU A 29 9.35 -16.93 6.16
CA GLU A 29 9.37 -18.26 6.80
C GLU A 29 8.67 -19.32 5.95
N ARG A 30 7.45 -19.04 5.46
CA ARG A 30 6.70 -19.98 4.60
C ARG A 30 7.43 -20.33 3.32
N HIS A 31 8.16 -19.36 2.78
CA HIS A 31 8.94 -19.52 1.54
C HIS A 31 10.42 -19.90 1.78
N GLN A 32 10.80 -20.20 3.03
CA GLN A 32 12.16 -20.63 3.42
C GLN A 32 13.26 -19.66 2.95
N LEU A 33 12.99 -18.36 3.01
CA LEU A 33 13.93 -17.30 2.59
C LEU A 33 14.95 -16.95 3.68
N LEU A 34 14.65 -17.28 4.93
CA LEU A 34 15.52 -17.00 6.08
C LEU A 34 16.48 -18.17 6.33
N SER A 35 17.75 -17.85 6.61
CA SER A 35 18.70 -18.85 7.09
C SER A 35 18.45 -19.18 8.58
N ALA A 36 18.92 -20.34 9.04
CA ALA A 36 18.71 -20.78 10.42
C ALA A 36 19.34 -19.84 11.47
N GLU A 37 20.35 -19.06 11.09
CA GLU A 37 21.06 -18.11 11.96
C GLU A 37 20.62 -16.66 11.74
N GLN A 38 19.67 -16.42 10.82
CA GLN A 38 19.22 -15.07 10.50
C GLN A 38 18.52 -14.45 11.71
N LYS A 39 19.08 -13.37 12.25
CA LYS A 39 18.43 -12.59 13.30
C LYS A 39 17.38 -11.69 12.67
N VAL A 40 16.11 -11.89 13.04
CA VAL A 40 14.97 -11.08 12.60
C VAL A 40 14.41 -10.29 13.78
N VAL A 41 14.19 -9.01 13.60
CA VAL A 41 13.45 -8.14 14.51
C VAL A 41 12.16 -7.70 13.83
N ILE A 42 11.06 -7.75 14.57
CA ILE A 42 9.77 -7.29 14.06
C ILE A 42 9.74 -5.77 14.09
N THR A 43 9.44 -5.17 12.94
CA THR A 43 9.10 -3.75 12.88
C THR A 43 7.69 -3.56 13.43
N GLU A 44 7.59 -2.79 14.51
CA GLU A 44 6.30 -2.39 15.07
C GLU A 44 5.53 -1.51 14.07
N LYS A 45 4.20 -1.65 14.03
CA LYS A 45 3.37 -0.96 13.02
C LYS A 45 3.52 0.58 13.07
N ASN A 46 3.70 1.17 14.25
CA ASN A 46 3.92 2.60 14.46
C ASN A 46 5.33 3.11 14.02
N GLU A 47 6.22 2.19 13.64
CA GLU A 47 7.54 2.49 13.07
C GLU A 47 7.62 2.21 11.57
N GLN A 48 6.61 1.53 11.00
CA GLN A 48 6.52 1.13 9.60
C GLN A 48 6.77 2.29 8.62
N PHE A 49 6.29 3.49 8.95
CA PHE A 49 6.37 4.68 8.10
C PHE A 49 7.28 5.77 8.70
N SER A 50 8.26 5.37 9.51
CA SER A 50 9.20 6.30 10.16
C SER A 50 10.05 7.14 9.18
N ASP A 51 10.23 6.66 7.95
CA ASP A 51 10.97 7.33 6.88
C ASP A 51 10.07 7.90 5.78
N ALA A 52 8.75 7.88 5.98
CA ALA A 52 7.80 8.28 4.97
C ALA A 52 7.84 9.78 4.68
N ILE A 53 7.76 10.13 3.40
CA ILE A 53 7.48 11.48 2.94
C ILE A 53 5.97 11.61 2.86
N ILE A 54 5.42 12.57 3.60
CA ILE A 54 3.98 12.82 3.67
C ILE A 54 3.75 14.24 3.17
N GLU A 55 2.90 14.39 2.16
CA GLU A 55 2.56 15.69 1.59
C GLU A 55 1.06 15.77 1.32
N ARG A 56 0.51 16.98 1.37
CA ARG A 56 -0.88 17.27 0.99
C ARG A 56 -0.89 18.19 -0.20
N PHE A 57 -1.80 17.91 -1.12
CA PHE A 57 -1.90 18.61 -2.39
C PHE A 57 -3.34 19.01 -2.68
N VAL A 58 -3.52 20.08 -3.45
CA VAL A 58 -4.82 20.45 -4.01
C VAL A 58 -5.13 19.54 -5.19
N LYS A 59 -6.29 18.86 -5.19
CA LYS A 59 -6.68 17.90 -6.23
C LYS A 59 -6.67 18.49 -7.64
N GLU A 60 -7.15 19.72 -7.78
CA GLU A 60 -7.33 20.36 -9.09
C GLU A 60 -6.05 20.92 -9.71
N THR A 61 -5.03 21.21 -8.89
CA THR A 61 -3.84 21.96 -9.34
C THR A 61 -2.52 21.26 -9.03
N ASP A 62 -2.55 20.18 -8.25
CA ASP A 62 -1.35 19.51 -7.70
C ASP A 62 -0.40 20.46 -6.96
N GLU A 63 -0.91 21.60 -6.48
CA GLU A 63 -0.13 22.53 -5.67
C GLU A 63 0.00 21.99 -4.25
N THR A 64 1.23 21.96 -3.72
CA THR A 64 1.49 21.52 -2.35
C THR A 64 0.81 22.45 -1.34
N VAL A 65 -0.12 21.90 -0.56
CA VAL A 65 -0.75 22.57 0.59
C VAL A 65 0.21 22.57 1.77
N SER A 66 0.84 21.42 2.04
CA SER A 66 1.67 21.23 3.21
C SER A 66 2.56 20.01 3.06
N LYS A 67 3.77 20.08 3.65
CA LYS A 67 4.55 18.89 3.97
C LYS A 67 4.02 18.35 5.29
N GLY A 68 3.33 17.22 5.22
CA GLY A 68 2.79 16.53 6.38
C GLY A 68 3.90 16.10 7.33
N THR A 69 3.53 15.90 8.59
CA THR A 69 4.43 15.43 9.63
C THR A 69 3.96 14.08 10.18
N LYS A 70 4.77 13.44 11.02
CA LYS A 70 4.35 12.22 11.71
C LYS A 70 3.10 12.45 12.57
N GLU A 71 2.95 13.66 13.12
CA GLU A 71 1.75 14.07 13.87
C GLU A 71 0.51 14.12 12.98
N PHE A 72 0.64 14.56 11.72
CA PHE A 72 -0.48 14.54 10.77
C PHE A 72 -0.99 13.11 10.53
N PHE A 73 -0.09 12.14 10.43
CA PHE A 73 -0.45 10.71 10.30
C PHE A 73 -1.27 10.15 11.46
N GLN A 74 -1.14 10.73 12.65
CA GLN A 74 -1.94 10.36 13.82
C GLN A 74 -3.32 11.03 13.83
N SER A 75 -3.61 11.92 12.87
CA SER A 75 -4.93 12.55 12.76
C SER A 75 -5.98 11.53 12.32
N PRO A 76 -7.26 11.72 12.71
CA PRO A 76 -8.34 10.88 12.23
C PRO A 76 -8.45 10.90 10.70
N LEU A 77 -8.86 9.78 10.11
CA LEU A 77 -9.11 9.70 8.67
C LEU A 77 -10.20 10.70 8.22
N SER A 78 -11.14 11.06 9.11
CA SER A 78 -12.15 12.09 8.85
C SER A 78 -11.56 13.43 8.40
N HIS A 79 -10.31 13.74 8.76
CA HIS A 79 -9.62 14.94 8.27
C HIS A 79 -9.58 15.00 6.74
N VAL A 80 -9.40 13.86 6.06
CA VAL A 80 -9.39 13.79 4.59
C VAL A 80 -10.79 14.12 4.04
N LYS A 81 -11.84 13.61 4.68
CA LYS A 81 -13.24 13.91 4.31
C LYS A 81 -13.66 15.34 4.61
N GLU A 82 -13.08 15.97 5.63
CA GLU A 82 -13.31 17.38 5.98
C GLU A 82 -12.58 18.34 5.03
N ASN A 83 -11.52 17.88 4.34
CA ASN A 83 -10.69 18.66 3.42
C ASN A 83 -10.76 18.10 1.99
N GLN A 84 -11.98 18.02 1.44
CA GLN A 84 -12.28 17.32 0.17
C GLN A 84 -11.58 17.90 -1.07
N THR A 85 -11.05 19.12 -1.01
CA THR A 85 -10.27 19.72 -2.09
C THR A 85 -8.82 19.24 -2.11
N GLU A 86 -8.43 18.40 -1.15
CA GLU A 86 -7.06 17.92 -0.96
C GLU A 86 -6.97 16.39 -1.11
N TYR A 87 -5.77 15.92 -1.45
CA TYR A 87 -5.36 14.53 -1.26
C TYR A 87 -4.07 14.46 -0.43
N VAL A 88 -3.89 13.35 0.27
CA VAL A 88 -2.69 13.03 1.04
C VAL A 88 -1.83 12.10 0.20
N TYR A 89 -0.60 12.47 -0.08
CA TYR A 89 0.39 11.65 -0.77
C TYR A 89 1.40 11.11 0.23
N VAL A 90 1.70 9.81 0.14
CA VAL A 90 2.69 9.14 0.98
C VAL A 90 3.62 8.30 0.14
N GLU A 91 4.91 8.56 0.26
CA GLU A 91 6.00 7.75 -0.27
C GLU A 91 6.79 7.13 0.88
N SER A 92 7.10 5.84 0.81
CA SER A 92 7.89 5.15 1.85
C SER A 92 8.59 3.94 1.29
N LYS A 93 9.80 3.64 1.80
CA LYS A 93 10.54 2.42 1.47
C LYS A 93 9.81 1.15 1.87
N SER A 94 8.89 1.23 2.83
CA SER A 94 8.03 0.09 3.16
C SER A 94 7.24 -0.39 1.94
N PHE A 95 6.85 0.50 1.02
CA PHE A 95 6.09 0.12 -0.17
C PHE A 95 6.91 -0.63 -1.23
N ASP A 96 8.26 -0.62 -1.16
CA ASP A 96 9.13 -1.33 -2.11
C ASP A 96 8.84 -2.83 -2.18
N ILE A 97 8.51 -3.44 -1.04
CA ILE A 97 8.20 -4.87 -0.92
C ILE A 97 6.93 -5.24 -1.71
N ILE A 98 5.96 -4.33 -1.74
CA ILE A 98 4.67 -4.51 -2.40
C ILE A 98 4.63 -3.92 -3.81
N ASN A 99 5.76 -3.50 -4.36
CA ASN A 99 5.90 -2.94 -5.73
C ASN A 99 5.04 -1.69 -5.96
N VAL A 100 5.00 -0.81 -4.95
CA VAL A 100 4.35 0.50 -5.01
C VAL A 100 5.40 1.52 -4.56
N ASP A 101 5.49 2.67 -5.22
CA ASP A 101 6.41 3.73 -4.81
C ASP A 101 5.72 4.67 -3.80
N ALA A 102 4.49 5.06 -4.12
CA ALA A 102 3.68 5.95 -3.30
C ALA A 102 2.19 5.64 -3.45
N ILE A 103 1.41 6.11 -2.46
CA ILE A 103 -0.04 6.02 -2.43
C ILE A 103 -0.60 7.42 -2.16
N ALA A 104 -1.53 7.85 -3.00
CA ALA A 104 -2.38 9.01 -2.75
C ALA A 104 -3.71 8.56 -2.14
N LEU A 105 -4.19 9.27 -1.12
CA LEU A 105 -5.44 9.02 -0.42
C LEU A 105 -6.29 10.29 -0.43
N GLU A 106 -7.52 10.16 -0.90
CA GLU A 106 -8.48 11.26 -0.93
C GLU A 106 -9.86 10.80 -0.47
N PHE A 107 -10.75 11.77 -0.27
CA PHE A 107 -12.18 11.52 -0.18
C PHE A 107 -12.82 11.99 -1.47
N ASP A 108 -13.37 11.06 -2.25
CA ASP A 108 -14.16 11.34 -3.45
C ASP A 108 -15.56 11.79 -3.01
N GLU A 109 -15.84 13.07 -3.21
CA GLU A 109 -17.09 13.71 -2.83
C GLU A 109 -18.27 13.37 -3.74
N VAL A 110 -18.01 12.87 -4.95
CA VAL A 110 -19.06 12.47 -5.90
C VAL A 110 -19.65 11.13 -5.49
N PHE A 111 -18.80 10.20 -5.06
CA PHE A 111 -19.20 8.87 -4.62
C PHE A 111 -19.28 8.71 -3.10
N GLU A 112 -18.90 9.75 -2.35
CA GLU A 112 -18.85 9.81 -0.88
C GLU A 112 -18.00 8.68 -0.25
N VAL A 113 -16.81 8.45 -0.82
CA VAL A 113 -15.91 7.35 -0.40
C VAL A 113 -14.46 7.81 -0.26
N TYR A 114 -13.71 7.15 0.62
CA TYR A 114 -12.26 7.27 0.63
C TYR A 114 -11.69 6.45 -0.51
N THR A 115 -10.77 7.03 -1.29
CA THR A 115 -10.15 6.39 -2.45
C THR A 115 -8.64 6.42 -2.31
N ALA A 116 -8.01 5.25 -2.42
CA ALA A 116 -6.56 5.14 -2.56
C ALA A 116 -6.18 4.99 -4.04
N MET A 117 -5.22 5.79 -4.48
CA MET A 117 -4.69 5.80 -5.84
C MET A 117 -3.21 5.47 -5.82
N PHE A 118 -2.77 4.50 -6.61
CA PHE A 118 -1.37 4.09 -6.66
C PHE A 118 -1.01 3.37 -7.96
N GLY A 119 0.28 3.41 -8.29
CA GLY A 119 0.87 2.61 -9.35
C GLY A 119 1.41 1.29 -8.80
N LEU A 120 0.95 0.16 -9.33
CA LEU A 120 1.42 -1.18 -8.99
C LEU A 120 2.36 -1.70 -10.09
N ALA A 121 3.66 -1.74 -9.78
CA ALA A 121 4.73 -2.09 -10.71
C ALA A 121 4.80 -3.62 -10.97
N LEU A 122 3.81 -4.14 -11.69
CA LEU A 122 3.73 -5.53 -12.14
C LEU A 122 3.55 -5.63 -13.65
N GLN A 123 4.17 -6.65 -14.27
CA GLN A 123 4.07 -6.88 -15.71
C GLN A 123 2.61 -7.04 -16.17
N LYS A 124 2.28 -6.52 -17.37
CA LYS A 124 0.93 -6.59 -17.98
C LYS A 124 0.28 -7.98 -17.99
N LYS A 125 1.08 -9.04 -18.07
CA LYS A 125 0.56 -10.42 -18.08
C LYS A 125 -0.20 -10.80 -16.80
N PHE A 126 0.06 -10.11 -15.68
CA PHE A 126 -0.58 -10.38 -14.40
C PHE A 126 -1.96 -9.73 -14.24
N GLY A 127 -2.44 -8.99 -15.23
CA GLY A 127 -3.72 -8.27 -15.15
C GLY A 127 -4.93 -9.16 -14.84
N GLY A 128 -4.93 -10.41 -15.32
CA GLY A 128 -5.98 -11.39 -14.95
C GLY A 128 -5.99 -11.66 -13.45
N SER A 129 -4.85 -12.10 -12.90
CA SER A 129 -4.70 -12.42 -11.49
C SER A 129 -4.97 -11.23 -10.56
N ILE A 130 -4.58 -10.01 -10.96
CA ILE A 130 -4.89 -8.79 -10.18
C ILE A 130 -6.41 -8.60 -10.10
N ARG A 131 -7.12 -8.67 -11.24
CA ARG A 131 -8.59 -8.55 -11.27
C ARG A 131 -9.28 -9.65 -10.49
N ASP A 132 -8.81 -10.89 -10.62
CA ASP A 132 -9.38 -12.03 -9.91
C ASP A 132 -9.29 -11.83 -8.40
N TYR A 133 -8.15 -11.36 -7.90
CA TYR A 133 -7.99 -11.01 -6.49
C TYR A 133 -8.92 -9.87 -6.08
N LEU A 134 -8.90 -8.75 -6.80
CA LEU A 134 -9.75 -7.60 -6.48
C LEU A 134 -11.24 -7.98 -6.47
N ASN A 135 -11.72 -8.75 -7.45
CA ASN A 135 -13.12 -9.19 -7.52
C ASN A 135 -13.53 -10.14 -6.39
N GLN A 136 -12.59 -10.88 -5.79
CA GLN A 136 -12.86 -11.75 -4.64
C GLN A 136 -12.89 -10.99 -3.32
N HIS A 137 -12.16 -9.88 -3.23
CA HIS A 137 -11.91 -9.15 -1.99
C HIS A 137 -12.56 -7.76 -1.94
N PHE A 138 -13.26 -7.37 -3.01
CA PHE A 138 -13.95 -6.09 -3.16
C PHE A 138 -15.42 -6.32 -3.48
N ASP A 139 -16.33 -5.59 -2.84
CA ASP A 139 -17.76 -5.66 -3.13
C ASP A 139 -18.09 -4.90 -4.43
N SER A 140 -17.82 -5.56 -5.57
CA SER A 140 -18.01 -4.98 -6.91
C SER A 140 -19.48 -4.74 -7.29
N GLU A 141 -20.43 -5.27 -6.51
CA GLU A 141 -21.85 -5.01 -6.72
C GLU A 141 -22.26 -3.61 -6.25
N LYS A 142 -21.52 -3.03 -5.30
CA LYS A 142 -21.81 -1.70 -4.74
C LYS A 142 -21.00 -0.57 -5.37
N MET A 143 -19.77 -0.85 -5.76
CA MET A 143 -18.87 0.14 -6.36
C MET A 143 -17.84 -0.58 -7.23
N ASN A 144 -17.29 0.11 -8.22
CA ASN A 144 -16.17 -0.42 -9.00
C ASN A 144 -14.86 0.24 -8.59
N TYR A 145 -13.79 -0.55 -8.62
CA TYR A 145 -12.42 -0.03 -8.66
C TYR A 145 -12.01 0.28 -10.12
N SER A 146 -11.00 1.12 -10.30
CA SER A 146 -10.33 1.29 -11.59
C SER A 146 -9.03 0.51 -11.62
N LEU A 147 -8.75 -0.14 -12.75
CA LEU A 147 -7.49 -0.84 -13.00
C LEU A 147 -7.11 -0.71 -14.48
N MET A 148 -6.14 0.15 -14.76
CA MET A 148 -5.63 0.40 -16.11
C MET A 148 -4.13 0.12 -16.18
N PHE A 149 -3.66 -0.51 -17.26
CA PHE A 149 -2.22 -0.70 -17.46
C PHE A 149 -1.65 0.49 -18.23
N SER A 150 -0.75 1.26 -17.60
CA SER A 150 0.06 2.28 -18.28
C SER A 150 1.18 1.57 -19.05
N GLY A 151 1.11 1.63 -20.38
CA GLY A 151 2.16 1.08 -21.24
C GLY A 151 3.43 1.92 -21.26
N GLU A 152 3.32 3.21 -20.94
CA GLU A 152 4.44 4.15 -20.88
C GLU A 152 5.27 3.90 -19.61
N ASP A 153 4.60 3.77 -18.46
CA ASP A 153 5.25 3.60 -17.15
C ASP A 153 5.49 2.12 -16.80
N GLY A 154 4.85 1.20 -17.52
CA GLY A 154 5.00 -0.24 -17.29
C GLY A 154 4.36 -0.74 -15.99
N LEU A 155 3.38 -0.01 -15.46
CA LEU A 155 2.68 -0.30 -14.20
C LEU A 155 1.16 -0.31 -14.37
N TRP A 156 0.47 -0.82 -13.35
CA TRP A 156 -0.98 -0.75 -13.25
C TRP A 156 -1.39 0.45 -12.41
N GLU A 157 -2.17 1.35 -12.97
CA GLU A 157 -2.84 2.43 -12.26
C GLU A 157 -4.09 1.85 -11.58
N VAL A 158 -4.16 2.01 -10.27
CA VAL A 158 -5.24 1.49 -9.43
C VAL A 158 -5.92 2.66 -8.72
N ASN A 159 -7.25 2.76 -8.85
CA ASN A 159 -8.07 3.62 -8.00
C ASN A 159 -9.02 2.71 -7.20
N LEU A 160 -8.87 2.71 -5.89
CA LEU A 160 -9.49 1.74 -4.98
C LEU A 160 -10.37 2.44 -3.93
N PRO A 161 -11.71 2.39 -4.08
CA PRO A 161 -12.65 2.93 -3.09
C PRO A 161 -12.71 2.06 -1.82
N LEU A 162 -12.18 2.55 -0.71
CA LEU A 162 -11.91 1.73 0.49
C LEU A 162 -13.16 1.32 1.25
N ASN A 163 -14.24 2.11 1.18
CA ASN A 163 -15.49 1.87 1.90
C ASN A 163 -16.13 0.49 1.62
N TYR A 164 -15.77 -0.14 0.50
CA TYR A 164 -16.33 -1.42 0.05
C TYR A 164 -15.37 -2.59 0.23
N MET A 165 -14.30 -2.39 1.01
CA MET A 165 -13.32 -3.40 1.36
C MET A 165 -13.60 -3.95 2.75
N ALA A 166 -13.52 -5.27 2.89
CA ALA A 166 -13.62 -5.90 4.20
C ALA A 166 -12.49 -5.42 5.13
N GLY A 167 -12.86 -4.98 6.33
CA GLY A 167 -11.92 -4.51 7.35
C GLY A 167 -11.56 -3.02 7.27
N PHE A 168 -12.02 -2.29 6.25
CA PHE A 168 -11.90 -0.82 6.25
C PHE A 168 -12.74 -0.20 7.38
N ASN A 169 -12.17 0.80 8.06
CA ASN A 169 -12.82 1.50 9.16
C ASN A 169 -12.47 3.00 9.10
N GLU A 170 -13.50 3.84 8.99
CA GLU A 170 -13.35 5.29 8.90
C GLU A 170 -12.95 5.97 10.22
N ASP A 171 -13.10 5.30 11.36
CA ASP A 171 -12.73 5.81 12.68
C ASP A 171 -11.23 5.65 12.99
N THR A 172 -10.44 5.16 12.04
CA THR A 172 -8.99 4.98 12.18
C THR A 172 -8.20 6.27 11.95
N THR A 173 -6.92 6.25 12.30
CA THR A 173 -5.99 7.30 11.89
C THR A 173 -5.58 7.15 10.42
N ILE A 174 -5.04 8.22 9.85
CA ILE A 174 -4.45 8.19 8.50
C ILE A 174 -3.35 7.11 8.44
N GLU A 175 -2.46 7.03 9.44
CA GLU A 175 -1.41 6.00 9.49
C GLU A 175 -1.99 4.58 9.45
N GLN A 176 -3.02 4.31 10.26
CA GLN A 176 -3.69 3.01 10.30
C GLN A 176 -4.33 2.67 8.96
N THR A 177 -4.84 3.65 8.23
CA THR A 177 -5.36 3.47 6.87
C THR A 177 -4.26 3.05 5.89
N TYR A 178 -3.07 3.67 5.95
CA TYR A 178 -1.91 3.25 5.14
C TYR A 178 -1.36 1.88 5.55
N GLN A 179 -1.43 1.50 6.83
CA GLN A 179 -1.08 0.15 7.30
C GLN A 179 -2.05 -0.89 6.75
N PHE A 180 -3.35 -0.58 6.73
CA PHE A 180 -4.39 -1.40 6.10
C PHE A 180 -4.10 -1.58 4.60
N LEU A 181 -3.83 -0.48 3.88
CA LEU A 181 -3.50 -0.50 2.46
C LEU A 181 -2.26 -1.33 2.16
N TYR A 182 -1.18 -1.16 2.94
CA TYR A 182 0.02 -1.99 2.80
C TYR A 182 -0.32 -3.48 2.90
N SER A 183 -1.06 -3.86 3.93
CA SER A 183 -1.39 -5.27 4.22
C SER A 183 -2.28 -5.87 3.13
N TYR A 184 -3.22 -5.06 2.60
CA TYR A 184 -4.07 -5.45 1.49
C TYR A 184 -3.26 -5.66 0.20
N ILE A 185 -2.41 -4.71 -0.17
CA ILE A 185 -1.60 -4.78 -1.39
C ILE A 185 -0.56 -5.90 -1.28
N PHE A 186 0.02 -6.12 -0.09
CA PHE A 186 0.89 -7.26 0.17
C PHE A 186 0.19 -8.58 -0.17
N SER A 187 -1.02 -8.77 0.35
CA SER A 187 -1.83 -9.96 0.09
C SER A 187 -2.19 -10.10 -1.39
N LEU A 188 -2.49 -8.99 -2.07
CA LEU A 188 -2.71 -8.96 -3.53
C LEU A 188 -1.48 -9.45 -4.29
N VAL A 189 -0.30 -8.88 -4.01
CA VAL A 189 0.93 -9.22 -4.72
C VAL A 189 1.34 -10.66 -4.44
N GLU A 190 1.14 -11.14 -3.22
CA GLU A 190 1.33 -12.54 -2.85
C GLU A 190 0.41 -13.46 -3.67
N ALA A 191 -0.89 -13.14 -3.76
CA ALA A 191 -1.83 -13.92 -4.54
C ALA A 191 -1.48 -13.96 -6.03
N VAL A 192 -1.03 -12.83 -6.60
CA VAL A 192 -0.54 -12.79 -7.99
C VAL A 192 0.73 -13.63 -8.15
N GLU A 193 1.62 -13.62 -7.16
CA GLU A 193 2.87 -14.38 -7.20
C GLU A 193 2.64 -15.89 -7.15
N ASN A 194 1.71 -16.34 -6.31
CA ASN A 194 1.36 -17.75 -6.16
C ASN A 194 0.56 -18.32 -7.35
N ASN A 195 -0.06 -17.46 -8.17
CA ASN A 195 -0.80 -17.83 -9.38
C ASN A 195 0.04 -17.77 -10.68
N LYS A 196 1.37 -17.61 -10.57
CA LYS A 196 2.31 -17.72 -11.70
C LYS A 196 2.39 -19.13 -12.26
#